data_AF-A0A7K7E389-F1
#
_entry.id   AF-A0A7K7E389-F1
#
_cell.length_a   1.000
_cell.length_b   1.000
_cell.length_c   1.000
_cell.angle_alpha   90.00
_cell.angle_beta   90.00
_cell.angle_gamma   90.00
#
_symmetry.space_group_name_H-M   'P 1'
#
loop_
_entity.id
_entity.type
_entity.pdbx_description
1 polymer ?
#
loop_
_entity_poly.entity_id
_entity_poly.type
_entity_poly.pdbx_seq_one_letter_code
_entity_poly.pdbx_strand_id
1 'polypeptide(L)'
;KQPKGSFPIERYQARLDSQLRKDSRKKSCFQLFCPGKRSYEFTAPSPAEAQDWVEQIQFLLKGEYLSSLTIPCDEDEEEEEEEELSKDQDSSDSMNNSQNSTLNPEEPEREGEDIYEVVPGELPNSQ
;
A
#
# COMPACT_ATOMS: atom_id res chain seq x y z
N LYS A 1 14.47 7.48 8.41
CA LYS A 1 15.12 6.17 8.68
C LYS A 1 15.41 5.51 7.34
N GLN A 2 16.68 5.30 6.98
CA GLN A 2 17.03 4.58 5.75
C GLN A 2 16.88 3.06 5.94
N PRO A 3 16.47 2.29 4.91
CA PRO A 3 16.40 0.84 4.99
C PRO A 3 17.82 0.25 5.12
N LYS A 4 17.96 -0.79 5.95
CA LYS A 4 19.23 -1.52 6.10
C LYS A 4 19.55 -2.42 4.90
N GLY A 5 18.57 -2.65 4.03
CA GLY A 5 18.68 -3.46 2.83
C GLY A 5 17.31 -3.78 2.24
N SER A 6 17.32 -4.27 1.01
CA SER A 6 16.16 -4.79 0.28
C SER A 6 16.58 -6.02 -0.52
N PHE A 7 15.64 -6.91 -0.83
CA PHE A 7 15.90 -8.09 -1.66
C PHE A 7 14.64 -8.50 -2.44
N PRO A 8 14.78 -9.10 -3.63
CA PRO A 8 13.65 -9.58 -4.42
C PRO A 8 13.06 -10.87 -3.84
N ILE A 9 11.73 -10.93 -3.79
CA ILE A 9 11.00 -12.05 -3.19
C ILE A 9 10.36 -13.01 -4.20
N GLU A 10 10.41 -12.78 -5.52
CA GLU A 10 9.54 -13.47 -6.51
C GLU A 10 9.56 -15.01 -6.49
N ARG A 11 10.62 -15.63 -5.96
CA ARG A 11 10.78 -17.10 -5.89
C ARG A 11 10.70 -17.66 -4.48
N TYR A 12 10.41 -16.82 -3.50
CA TYR A 12 10.23 -17.23 -2.12
C TYR A 12 8.83 -17.81 -1.91
N GLN A 13 8.66 -18.45 -0.77
CA GLN A 13 7.38 -18.86 -0.22
C GLN A 13 7.32 -18.39 1.22
N ALA A 14 6.18 -17.84 1.62
CA ALA A 14 5.89 -17.50 3.00
C ALA A 14 5.16 -18.65 3.69
N ARG A 15 5.51 -18.94 4.95
CA ARG A 15 4.74 -19.86 5.79
C ARG A 15 4.90 -19.52 7.27
N LEU A 16 3.86 -19.82 8.05
CA LEU A 16 3.96 -19.84 9.51
C LEU A 16 4.91 -20.94 9.96
N ASP A 17 5.71 -20.65 10.98
CA ASP A 17 6.64 -21.63 11.54
C ASP A 17 6.78 -21.46 13.05
N SER A 18 6.14 -22.38 13.77
CA SER A 18 6.18 -22.43 15.24
C SER A 18 7.42 -23.11 15.82
N GLN A 19 8.33 -23.62 14.99
CA GLN A 19 9.60 -24.21 15.41
C GLN A 19 10.72 -23.17 15.52
N LEU A 20 10.53 -21.96 14.98
CA LEU A 20 11.50 -20.87 15.05
C LEU A 20 11.81 -20.44 16.49
N ARG A 21 10.87 -20.65 17.43
CA ARG A 21 11.02 -20.29 18.84
C ARG A 21 10.41 -21.33 19.77
N LYS A 22 10.89 -21.36 21.02
CA LYS A 22 10.39 -22.23 22.10
C LYS A 22 9.53 -21.53 23.15
N ASP A 23 9.34 -20.22 23.02
CA ASP A 23 8.57 -19.40 23.96
C ASP A 23 7.09 -19.23 23.55
N SER A 24 6.35 -18.41 24.29
CA SER A 24 4.94 -18.11 24.02
C SER A 24 4.71 -17.42 22.67
N ARG A 25 5.75 -16.80 22.08
CA ARG A 25 5.66 -16.08 20.80
C ARG A 25 5.87 -16.99 19.59
N LYS A 26 6.08 -18.29 19.78
CA LYS A 26 6.26 -19.25 18.68
C LYS A 26 5.12 -19.22 17.65
N LYS A 27 3.90 -18.89 18.06
CA LYS A 27 2.74 -18.80 17.15
C LYS A 27 2.74 -17.52 16.29
N SER A 28 3.56 -16.54 16.63
CA SER A 28 3.69 -15.26 15.91
C SER A 28 4.89 -15.26 14.97
N CYS A 29 5.41 -16.43 14.61
CA CYS A 29 6.61 -16.57 13.81
C CYS A 29 6.27 -17.09 12.41
N PHE A 30 6.95 -16.53 11.42
CA PHE A 30 6.84 -16.94 10.02
C PHE A 30 8.21 -16.85 9.34
N GLN A 31 8.34 -17.53 8.21
CA GLN A 31 9.56 -17.48 7.42
C GLN A 31 9.28 -17.31 5.93
N LEU A 32 10.24 -16.65 5.27
CA LEU A 32 10.41 -16.67 3.82
C LEU A 32 11.50 -17.66 3.47
N PHE A 33 11.16 -18.68 2.70
CA PHE A 33 12.12 -19.70 2.26
C PHE A 33 12.09 -19.86 0.75
N CYS A 34 13.25 -20.16 0.16
CA CYS A 34 13.39 -20.47 -1.26
C CYS A 34 14.53 -21.49 -1.39
N PRO A 35 14.31 -22.66 -2.02
CA PRO A 35 15.37 -23.64 -2.24
C PRO A 35 16.59 -23.01 -2.91
N GLY A 36 17.78 -23.22 -2.34
CA GLY A 36 19.04 -22.65 -2.85
C GLY A 36 19.28 -21.18 -2.54
N LYS A 37 18.38 -20.50 -1.82
CA LYS A 37 18.60 -19.14 -1.30
C LYS A 37 18.57 -19.12 0.24
N ARG A 38 18.94 -17.98 0.81
CA ARG A 38 18.88 -17.73 2.26
C ARG A 38 17.44 -17.69 2.73
N SER A 39 17.09 -18.38 3.81
CA SER A 39 15.82 -18.20 4.50
C SER A 39 15.84 -16.98 5.42
N TYR A 40 14.69 -16.32 5.56
CA TYR A 40 14.50 -15.18 6.44
C TYR A 40 13.39 -15.49 7.44
N GLU A 41 13.65 -15.21 8.71
CA GLU A 41 12.75 -15.53 9.82
C GLU A 41 12.28 -14.24 10.48
N PHE A 42 10.98 -14.20 10.79
CA PHE A 42 10.34 -13.03 11.35
C PHE A 42 9.47 -13.41 12.55
N THR A 43 9.32 -12.47 13.48
CA THR A 43 8.37 -12.58 14.58
C THR A 43 7.47 -11.35 14.59
N ALA A 44 6.20 -11.54 14.29
CA ALA A 44 5.19 -10.50 14.36
C ALA A 44 4.83 -10.16 15.84
N PRO A 45 4.21 -9.00 16.07
CA PRO A 45 3.60 -8.63 17.35
C PRO A 45 2.53 -9.63 17.84
N SER A 46 1.76 -10.24 16.95
CA SER A 46 0.69 -11.19 17.30
C SER A 46 0.61 -12.39 16.33
N PRO A 47 -0.06 -13.51 16.71
CA PRO A 47 -0.30 -14.62 15.80
C PRO A 47 -1.15 -14.26 14.58
N ALA A 48 -2.17 -13.42 14.76
CA ALA A 48 -3.03 -12.94 13.68
C ALA A 48 -2.22 -12.15 12.65
N GLU A 49 -1.40 -11.21 13.11
CA GLU A 49 -0.57 -10.41 12.22
C GLU A 49 0.48 -11.27 11.48
N ALA A 50 1.04 -12.31 12.12
CA ALA A 50 1.92 -13.25 11.43
C ALA A 50 1.20 -13.98 10.28
N GLN A 51 -0.08 -14.31 10.47
CA GLN A 51 -0.92 -14.91 9.43
C GLN A 51 -1.19 -13.90 8.30
N ASP A 52 -1.58 -12.66 8.63
CA ASP A 52 -1.81 -11.60 7.65
C ASP A 52 -0.57 -11.36 6.78
N TRP A 53 0.62 -11.31 7.39
CA TRP A 53 1.88 -11.18 6.66
C TRP A 53 2.11 -12.33 5.69
N VAL A 54 1.86 -13.57 6.10
CA VAL A 54 2.01 -14.74 5.23
C VAL A 54 1.02 -14.68 4.07
N GLU A 55 -0.23 -14.33 4.32
CA GLU A 55 -1.28 -14.24 3.31
C GLU A 55 -0.99 -13.15 2.28
N GLN A 56 -0.63 -11.94 2.73
CA GLN A 56 -0.27 -10.83 1.85
C GLN A 56 0.94 -11.17 0.97
N ILE A 57 2.00 -11.72 1.56
CA ILE A 57 3.19 -12.08 0.81
C ILE A 57 2.87 -13.22 -0.17
N GLN A 58 2.10 -14.22 0.25
CA GLN A 58 1.73 -15.32 -0.63
C GLN A 58 0.83 -14.85 -1.77
N PHE A 59 -0.07 -13.91 -1.54
CA PHE A 59 -0.88 -13.28 -2.57
C PHE A 59 0.00 -12.56 -3.61
N LEU A 60 0.96 -11.74 -3.16
CA LEU A 60 1.93 -11.11 -4.06
C LEU A 60 2.69 -12.15 -4.88
N LEU A 61 3.08 -13.28 -4.29
CA LEU A 61 3.86 -14.33 -4.95
C LEU A 61 3.06 -15.24 -5.88
N LYS A 62 1.72 -15.18 -5.88
CA LYS A 62 0.88 -15.89 -6.85
C LYS A 62 1.02 -15.18 -8.20
N GLY A 63 2.12 -15.46 -8.92
CA GLY A 63 2.43 -15.24 -10.34
C GLY A 63 1.79 -14.05 -11.06
N GLU A 64 0.47 -14.01 -11.14
CA GLU A 64 -0.38 -12.96 -11.68
C GLU A 64 -0.05 -11.56 -11.13
N TYR A 65 0.11 -11.40 -9.80
CA TYR A 65 0.31 -10.05 -9.21
C TYR A 65 1.71 -9.47 -9.41
N LEU A 66 2.74 -10.31 -9.54
CA LEU A 66 4.10 -9.86 -9.89
C LEU A 66 4.25 -9.62 -11.39
N SER A 67 3.48 -10.33 -12.21
CA SER A 67 3.43 -10.14 -13.65
C SER A 67 2.58 -8.92 -14.04
N SER A 68 1.53 -8.62 -13.28
CA SER A 68 0.60 -7.52 -13.47
C SER A 68 0.70 -6.56 -12.29
N LEU A 69 1.43 -5.45 -12.46
CA LEU A 69 1.43 -4.34 -11.50
C LEU A 69 0.07 -3.61 -11.45
N THR A 70 -0.94 -4.09 -12.18
CA THR A 70 -2.29 -3.54 -12.24
C THR A 70 -3.18 -4.30 -11.27
N ILE A 71 -3.74 -3.58 -10.30
CA ILE A 71 -4.79 -4.06 -9.39
C ILE A 71 -5.99 -4.45 -10.27
N PRO A 72 -6.48 -5.71 -10.22
CA PRO A 72 -7.75 -6.05 -10.86
C PRO A 72 -8.83 -5.13 -10.25
N CYS A 73 -9.52 -4.35 -11.09
CA CYS A 73 -10.72 -3.65 -10.63
C CYS A 73 -11.76 -4.73 -10.33
N ASP A 74 -12.26 -4.79 -9.10
CA ASP A 74 -13.46 -5.57 -8.79
C ASP A 74 -14.62 -4.92 -9.58
N GLU A 75 -14.99 -5.52 -10.72
CA GLU A 75 -16.07 -5.06 -11.62
C GLU A 75 -17.47 -5.53 -11.14
N ASP A 76 -17.57 -6.17 -9.97
CA ASP A 76 -18.78 -6.87 -9.49
C ASP A 76 -19.45 -6.21 -8.27
N GLU A 77 -19.69 -4.89 -8.29
CA GLU A 77 -20.46 -4.21 -7.21
C GLU A 77 -21.59 -3.28 -7.70
N GLU A 78 -21.99 -3.33 -8.98
CA GLU A 78 -23.10 -2.52 -9.53
C GLU A 78 -24.18 -3.35 -10.25
N GLU A 79 -24.78 -4.34 -9.58
CA GLU A 79 -26.08 -4.90 -10.00
C GLU A 79 -26.94 -5.22 -8.77
N GLU A 80 -27.69 -4.23 -8.27
CA GLU A 80 -28.99 -4.37 -7.58
C GLU A 80 -29.47 -3.01 -6.97
N GLU A 81 -29.75 -2.01 -7.83
CA GLU A 81 -30.68 -0.91 -7.49
C GLU A 81 -31.67 -0.68 -8.66
N GLU A 82 -32.31 -1.75 -9.13
CA GLU A 82 -33.60 -1.64 -9.80
C GLU A 82 -34.67 -2.13 -8.83
N GLU A 83 -35.41 -1.22 -8.19
CA GLU A 83 -36.89 -1.28 -8.09
C GLU A 83 -37.45 -0.16 -7.17
N GLU A 84 -38.52 0.47 -7.67
CA GLU A 84 -39.47 1.35 -6.95
C GLU A 84 -39.10 2.82 -6.66
N LEU A 85 -38.75 3.62 -7.69
CA LEU A 85 -39.15 5.03 -7.70
C LEU A 85 -40.63 5.14 -8.10
N SER A 86 -41.51 4.89 -7.13
CA SER A 86 -42.95 5.10 -7.26
C SER A 86 -43.23 6.55 -7.67
N LYS A 87 -43.83 6.72 -8.85
CA LYS A 87 -44.39 7.99 -9.35
C LYS A 87 -45.38 8.54 -8.35
N ASP A 88 -45.02 9.61 -7.66
CA ASP A 88 -45.99 10.55 -7.11
C ASP A 88 -46.03 11.77 -8.03
N GLN A 89 -47.05 11.78 -8.88
CA GLN A 89 -47.45 12.94 -9.63
C GLN A 89 -48.49 13.70 -8.81
N ASP A 90 -48.10 14.92 -8.43
CA ASP A 90 -48.88 16.17 -8.54
C ASP A 90 -49.01 16.97 -7.23
N SER A 91 -48.27 18.08 -7.12
CA SER A 91 -48.88 19.40 -6.90
C SER A 91 -47.85 20.53 -6.67
N SER A 92 -47.97 21.52 -7.56
CA SER A 92 -47.84 22.96 -7.32
C SER A 92 -46.47 23.62 -7.06
N ASP A 93 -46.04 24.35 -8.09
CA ASP A 93 -45.53 25.72 -8.08
C ASP A 93 -44.66 26.20 -6.90
N SER A 94 -43.38 26.39 -7.18
CA SER A 94 -42.76 27.67 -6.79
C SER A 94 -41.57 28.03 -7.67
N MET A 95 -41.70 29.17 -8.32
CA MET A 95 -40.62 29.84 -9.03
C MET A 95 -39.50 30.23 -8.05
N ASN A 96 -38.25 30.08 -8.46
CA ASN A 96 -37.41 31.22 -8.85
C ASN A 96 -35.93 30.81 -8.84
N ASN A 97 -35.38 30.76 -10.06
CA ASN A 97 -34.06 31.23 -10.47
C ASN A 97 -33.15 31.73 -9.32
N SER A 98 -31.91 31.25 -9.26
CA SER A 98 -30.79 31.95 -9.93
C SER A 98 -29.42 31.75 -9.23
N GLN A 99 -28.44 31.37 -10.05
CA GLN A 99 -27.00 31.78 -10.07
C GLN A 99 -25.95 30.99 -9.25
N ASN A 100 -25.29 30.11 -10.01
CA ASN A 100 -23.84 30.11 -10.30
C ASN A 100 -22.85 29.71 -9.20
N SER A 101 -22.34 28.49 -9.38
CA SER A 101 -21.08 27.97 -8.81
C SER A 101 -19.90 28.61 -9.55
N THR A 102 -19.09 29.41 -8.84
CA THR A 102 -17.78 29.85 -9.35
C THR A 102 -16.69 28.99 -8.72
N LEU A 103 -16.14 28.12 -9.55
CA LEU A 103 -14.87 27.43 -9.40
C LEU A 103 -13.73 28.45 -9.21
N ASN A 104 -12.79 28.19 -8.31
CA ASN A 104 -11.45 28.75 -8.44
C ASN A 104 -10.40 27.73 -7.94
N PRO A 105 -9.69 27.04 -8.86
CA PRO A 105 -8.48 26.29 -8.55
C PRO A 105 -7.25 27.15 -8.84
N GLU A 106 -6.48 27.53 -7.82
CA GLU A 106 -5.16 28.15 -8.00
C GLU A 106 -4.13 27.52 -7.04
N GLU A 107 -3.43 26.51 -7.54
CA GLU A 107 -2.01 26.23 -7.28
C GLU A 107 -1.26 26.59 -8.58
N PRO A 108 0.09 26.66 -8.63
CA PRO A 108 1.14 26.86 -7.61
C PRO A 108 2.11 27.99 -8.05
N GLU A 109 3.29 28.14 -7.42
CA GLU A 109 4.62 28.44 -8.03
C GLU A 109 5.57 29.07 -6.97
N ARG A 110 6.52 28.28 -6.44
CA ARG A 110 7.97 28.23 -6.76
C ARG A 110 8.81 29.25 -5.99
N GLU A 111 9.87 28.76 -5.35
CA GLU A 111 11.25 29.21 -5.58
C GLU A 111 12.21 28.26 -4.85
N GLY A 112 13.23 27.80 -5.57
CA GLY A 112 14.20 26.82 -5.09
C GLY A 112 15.37 27.52 -4.40
N GLU A 113 15.57 27.18 -3.14
CA GLU A 113 16.79 27.49 -2.42
C GLU A 113 17.54 26.18 -2.13
N ASP A 114 18.47 25.84 -3.04
CA ASP A 114 19.46 24.79 -2.84
C ASP A 114 20.41 25.23 -1.71
N ILE A 115 20.05 24.89 -0.48
CA ILE A 115 20.90 25.07 0.69
C ILE A 115 22.01 24.01 0.71
N TYR A 116 23.23 24.41 0.33
CA TYR A 116 24.41 23.55 0.42
C TYR A 116 24.95 23.52 1.85
N GLU A 117 25.07 22.33 2.44
CA GLU A 117 25.75 22.11 3.72
C GLU A 117 27.27 22.03 3.51
N VAL A 118 28.03 22.97 4.07
CA VAL A 118 29.51 22.97 4.02
C VAL A 118 30.04 21.98 5.04
N VAL A 119 30.65 20.89 4.57
CA VAL A 119 31.33 19.91 5.43
C VAL A 119 32.68 20.50 5.89
N PRO A 120 32.93 20.67 7.19
CA PRO A 120 34.25 21.12 7.66
C PRO A 120 35.27 20.01 7.42
N GLY A 121 36.15 20.17 6.43
CA GLY A 121 37.25 19.24 6.15
C GLY A 121 37.88 19.32 4.77
N GLU A 122 37.24 19.94 3.78
CA GLU A 122 37.83 20.07 2.44
C GLU A 122 38.59 21.40 2.30
N LEU A 123 39.92 21.32 2.44
CA LEU A 123 40.83 22.41 2.09
C LEU A 123 40.84 22.58 0.56
N PRO A 124 40.73 23.81 0.03
CA PRO A 124 40.92 24.02 -1.40
C PRO A 124 42.38 23.72 -1.77
N ASN A 125 42.55 22.82 -2.73
CA ASN A 125 43.83 22.53 -3.37
C ASN A 125 44.43 23.85 -3.89
N SER A 126 45.54 24.30 -3.30
CA SER A 126 46.34 25.38 -3.86
C SER A 126 46.99 24.91 -5.15
N GLN A 127 46.76 25.66 -6.22
CA GLN A 127 47.69 25.75 -7.34
C GLN A 127 47.88 27.21 -7.70
#